data_AF-A0A1S3BPM5-F1
#
_entry.id   AF-A0A1S3BPM5-F1
#
_cell.length_a   1.000
_cell.length_b   1.000
_cell.length_c   1.000
_cell.angle_alpha   90.00
_cell.angle_beta   90.00
_cell.angle_gamma   90.00
#
_symmetry.space_group_name_H-M   'P 1'
#
loop_
_entity.id
_entity.type
_entity.pdbx_description
1 polymer ?
#
loop_
_entity_poly.entity_id
_entity_poly.type
_entity_poly.pdbx_seq_one_letter_code
_entity_poly.pdbx_strand_id
1 'polypeptide(L)'
;MVKENKLIFTFDAIKKARFGVLPRYAKDDLLIQWFELPNCFIFHNANAREEGDELVLITCRLENPDLDMVSGSVKEKLENFSNEL
;
A
#
# COMPACT_ATOMS: atom_id res chain seq x y z
N MET A 1 -13.87 0.12 -14.46
CA MET A 1 -14.02 -1.20 -15.10
C MET A 1 -14.24 -2.20 -13.98
N VAL A 2 -15.49 -2.57 -13.72
CA VAL A 2 -15.92 -3.52 -12.70
C VAL A 2 -16.76 -4.56 -13.45
N LYS A 3 -16.46 -5.84 -13.27
CA LYS A 3 -17.25 -6.93 -13.85
C LYS A 3 -17.75 -7.79 -12.70
N GLU A 4 -19.04 -8.11 -12.69
CA GLU A 4 -19.65 -8.94 -11.64
C GLU A 4 -19.42 -8.40 -10.20
N ASN A 5 -19.39 -7.06 -10.02
CA ASN A 5 -19.06 -6.39 -8.75
C ASN A 5 -17.69 -6.79 -8.16
N LYS A 6 -16.73 -7.12 -9.02
CA LYS A 6 -15.35 -7.35 -8.62
C LYS A 6 -14.39 -6.40 -9.31
N LEU A 7 -13.39 -5.96 -8.56
CA LEU A 7 -12.27 -5.22 -9.12
C LEU A 7 -11.38 -6.15 -9.95
N ILE A 8 -10.62 -5.56 -10.88
CA ILE A 8 -9.65 -6.31 -11.70
C ILE A 8 -8.41 -6.73 -10.90
N PHE A 9 -8.32 -6.34 -9.62
CA PHE A 9 -7.27 -6.71 -8.68
C PHE A 9 -7.88 -7.09 -7.34
N THR A 10 -7.26 -8.06 -6.66
CA THR A 10 -7.66 -8.54 -5.33
C THR A 10 -6.48 -8.48 -4.39
N PHE A 11 -6.76 -8.37 -3.09
CA PHE A 11 -5.74 -8.47 -2.08
C PHE A 11 -5.31 -9.93 -1.86
N ASP A 12 -4.00 -10.17 -1.76
CA ASP A 12 -3.42 -11.47 -1.44
C ASP A 12 -2.74 -11.38 -0.07
N ALA A 13 -3.39 -11.95 0.94
CA ALA A 13 -2.93 -11.90 2.34
C ALA A 13 -1.63 -12.68 2.60
N ILE A 14 -1.21 -13.57 1.69
CA ILE A 14 -0.01 -14.39 1.86
C ILE A 14 1.23 -13.66 1.34
N LYS A 15 1.06 -12.69 0.43
CA LYS A 15 2.19 -11.99 -0.18
C LYS A 15 2.80 -10.95 0.76
N LYS A 16 4.11 -10.97 0.90
CA LYS A 16 4.85 -9.94 1.62
C LYS A 16 4.85 -8.61 0.86
N ALA A 17 4.89 -7.51 1.60
CA ALA A 17 5.04 -6.17 1.03
C ALA A 17 6.52 -5.86 0.78
N ARG A 18 6.79 -4.99 -0.21
CA ARG A 18 8.14 -4.54 -0.55
C ARG A 18 8.17 -3.03 -0.74
N PHE A 19 9.19 -2.40 -0.17
CA PHE A 19 9.44 -0.97 -0.28
C PHE A 19 10.78 -0.80 -0.98
N GLY A 20 10.79 -0.05 -2.09
CA GLY A 20 11.99 0.25 -2.84
C GLY A 20 12.40 1.70 -2.62
N VAL A 21 13.64 1.93 -2.20
CA VAL A 21 14.23 3.27 -2.12
C VAL A 21 15.18 3.43 -3.28
N LEU A 22 14.85 4.33 -4.21
CA LEU A 22 15.69 4.68 -5.35
C LEU A 22 16.25 6.09 -5.14
N PRO A 23 17.58 6.28 -5.20
CA PRO A 23 18.15 7.63 -5.20
C PRO A 23 17.56 8.47 -6.34
N ARG A 24 17.14 9.70 -6.03
CA ARG A 24 16.39 10.59 -6.95
C ARG A 24 17.05 10.78 -8.32
N TYR A 25 18.37 10.68 -8.38
CA TYR A 25 19.18 10.92 -9.58
C TYR A 25 19.89 9.66 -10.10
N ALA A 26 19.43 8.47 -9.71
CA ALA A 26 19.92 7.22 -10.27
C ALA A 26 19.65 7.17 -11.80
N LYS A 27 20.58 6.57 -12.56
CA LYS A 27 20.45 6.45 -14.03
C LYS A 27 19.58 5.27 -14.45
N ASP A 28 19.47 4.29 -13.56
CA ASP A 28 18.74 3.04 -13.74
C ASP A 28 18.25 2.54 -12.37
N ASP A 29 17.55 1.43 -12.36
CA ASP A 29 16.95 0.78 -11.20
C ASP A 29 17.93 -0.12 -10.42
N LEU A 30 19.19 -0.22 -10.84
CA LEU A 30 20.18 -1.08 -10.17
C LEU A 30 20.54 -0.58 -8.77
N LEU A 31 20.30 0.71 -8.49
CA LEU A 31 20.55 1.32 -7.18
C LEU A 31 19.33 1.24 -6.24
N ILE A 32 18.24 0.54 -6.60
CA ILE A 32 17.13 0.35 -5.69
C ILE A 32 17.57 -0.50 -4.51
N GLN A 33 17.37 0.03 -3.30
CA GLN A 33 17.42 -0.75 -2.07
C GLN A 33 16.03 -1.28 -1.74
N TRP A 34 15.87 -2.60 -1.70
CA TRP A 34 14.60 -3.25 -1.40
C TRP A 34 14.51 -3.68 0.06
N PHE A 35 13.43 -3.27 0.71
CA PHE A 35 13.05 -3.67 2.06
C PHE A 35 11.82 -4.56 1.99
N GLU A 36 11.86 -5.71 2.66
CA GLU A 36 10.73 -6.64 2.73
C GLU A 36 10.07 -6.54 4.10
N LEU A 37 8.75 -6.34 4.10
CA LEU A 37 7.93 -6.23 5.30
C LEU A 37 6.85 -7.34 5.31
N PRO A 38 6.24 -7.63 6.48
CA PRO A 38 5.00 -8.39 6.52
C PRO A 38 3.96 -7.83 5.57
N ASN A 39 2.97 -8.66 5.23
CA ASN A 39 1.86 -8.26 4.38
C ASN A 39 1.20 -6.97 4.92
N CYS A 40 0.95 -6.02 4.03
CA CYS A 40 0.23 -4.80 4.31
C CYS A 40 -0.35 -4.23 3.03
N PHE A 41 -1.44 -3.47 3.16
CA PHE A 41 -1.99 -2.72 2.06
C PHE A 41 -1.90 -1.22 2.34
N ILE A 42 -1.43 -0.45 1.37
CA ILE A 42 -1.35 1.00 1.42
C ILE A 42 -2.03 1.54 0.17
N PHE A 43 -3.03 2.41 0.35
CA PHE A 43 -3.69 3.07 -0.78
C PHE A 43 -3.05 4.43 -1.08
N HIS A 44 -2.93 5.29 -0.07
CA HIS A 44 -2.35 6.62 -0.21
C HIS A 44 -1.20 6.82 0.78
N ASN A 45 -0.12 7.43 0.29
CA ASN A 45 0.95 7.97 1.12
C ASN A 45 0.70 9.47 1.30
N ALA A 46 0.84 9.96 2.52
CA ALA A 46 0.65 11.37 2.84
C ALA A 46 1.93 12.17 2.60
N ASN A 47 3.08 11.65 3.01
CA ASN A 47 4.38 12.30 2.86
C ASN A 47 5.53 11.30 2.94
N ALA A 48 6.70 11.68 2.40
CA ALA A 48 7.96 10.98 2.59
C ALA A 48 9.08 11.99 2.80
N ARG A 49 9.99 11.74 3.74
CA ARG A 49 11.15 12.62 4.01
C ARG A 49 12.33 11.84 4.55
N GLU A 50 13.52 12.42 4.40
CA GLU A 50 14.75 11.95 5.03
C GLU A 50 14.89 12.61 6.41
N GLU A 51 15.23 11.84 7.42
CA GLU A 51 15.58 12.30 8.76
C GLU A 51 16.93 11.68 9.16
N GLY A 52 18.02 12.37 8.83
CA GLY A 52 19.37 11.81 8.99
C GLY A 52 19.58 10.61 8.06
N ASP A 53 19.88 9.45 8.66
CA ASP A 53 20.08 8.19 7.94
C ASP A 53 18.78 7.38 7.74
N GLU A 54 17.63 7.94 8.16
CA GLU A 54 16.32 7.29 8.05
C GLU A 54 15.46 7.89 6.94
N LEU A 55 14.66 7.03 6.30
CA LEU A 55 13.57 7.46 5.41
C LEU A 55 12.23 7.25 6.11
N VAL A 56 11.51 8.33 6.35
CA VAL A 56 10.21 8.31 7.03
C VAL A 56 9.10 8.43 6.00
N LEU A 57 8.28 7.38 5.88
CA LEU A 57 7.08 7.33 5.04
C LEU A 57 5.83 7.43 5.92
N ILE A 58 5.04 8.49 5.74
CA ILE A 58 3.74 8.65 6.41
C ILE A 58 2.65 8.14 5.47
N THR A 59 1.87 7.16 5.92
CA THR A 59 0.96 6.43 5.05
C THR A 59 -0.26 5.90 5.79
N CYS A 60 -1.33 5.59 5.07
CA CYS A 60 -2.50 4.93 5.63
C CYS A 60 -2.41 3.43 5.37
N ARG A 61 -2.00 2.67 6.39
CA ARG A 61 -1.86 1.21 6.32
C ARG A 61 -3.17 0.52 6.71
N LEU A 62 -3.62 -0.39 5.86
CA LEU A 62 -4.77 -1.26 6.08
C LEU A 62 -4.32 -2.72 6.23
N GLU A 63 -5.01 -3.44 7.11
CA GLU A 63 -4.80 -4.87 7.34
C GLU A 63 -5.90 -5.67 6.64
N ASN A 64 -5.50 -6.63 5.79
CA ASN A 64 -6.40 -7.58 5.11
C ASN A 64 -7.67 -6.97 4.47
N PRO A 65 -7.57 -5.93 3.62
CA PRO A 65 -8.75 -5.29 3.06
C PRO A 65 -9.46 -6.20 2.06
N ASP A 66 -10.79 -6.27 2.16
CA ASP A 66 -11.65 -6.76 1.09
C ASP A 66 -11.99 -5.60 0.15
N LEU A 67 -11.29 -5.55 -0.97
CA LEU A 67 -11.42 -4.47 -1.95
C LEU A 67 -12.69 -4.59 -2.80
N ASP A 68 -13.33 -5.75 -2.87
CA ASP A 68 -14.59 -5.89 -3.61
C ASP A 68 -15.73 -5.20 -2.85
N MET A 69 -15.63 -5.06 -1.52
CA MET A 69 -16.59 -4.34 -0.67
C MET A 69 -16.67 -2.83 -0.97
N VAL A 70 -15.66 -2.26 -1.64
CA VAL A 70 -15.65 -0.84 -2.07
C VAL A 70 -15.97 -0.66 -3.56
N SER A 71 -16.25 -1.74 -4.30
CA SER A 71 -16.42 -1.71 -5.76
C SER A 71 -17.82 -1.30 -6.26
N GLY A 72 -18.73 -0.92 -5.35
CA GLY A 72 -20.13 -0.56 -5.65
C GLY A 72 -20.65 0.59 -4.78
N SER A 73 -21.97 0.62 -4.52
CA SER A 73 -22.55 1.54 -3.53
C SER A 73 -21.96 1.21 -2.16
N VAL A 74 -21.08 2.08 -1.66
CA VAL A 74 -20.43 1.93 -0.35
C VAL A 74 -21.52 1.64 0.68
N LYS A 75 -21.49 0.44 1.29
CA LYS A 75 -22.32 0.17 2.47
C LYS A 75 -21.98 1.24 3.51
N GLU A 76 -22.97 1.81 4.18
CA GLU A 76 -22.80 2.92 5.15
C GLU A 76 -21.70 2.68 6.21
N LYS A 77 -21.29 1.42 6.43
CA LYS A 77 -20.14 1.06 7.25
C LYS A 77 -19.17 0.17 6.48
N LEU A 78 -17.96 0.68 6.29
CA LEU A 78 -16.78 -0.09 5.93
C LEU A 78 -16.23 -0.72 7.21
N GLU A 79 -16.68 -1.94 7.52
CA GLU A 79 -16.09 -2.73 8.60
C GLU A 79 -14.64 -3.13 8.21
N ASN A 80 -13.72 -3.16 9.18
CA ASN A 80 -12.30 -3.52 9.02
C ASN A 80 -11.37 -2.51 8.32
N PHE A 81 -11.76 -1.23 8.18
CA PHE A 81 -10.82 -0.16 7.80
C PHE A 81 -10.20 0.51 9.04
N SER A 82 -9.47 -0.25 9.85
CA SER A 82 -8.61 0.34 10.89
C SER A 82 -7.31 0.80 10.24
N ASN A 83 -7.03 2.10 10.31
CA ASN A 83 -5.73 2.65 9.93
C ASN A 83 -4.82 2.63 11.15
N GLU A 84 -3.63 2.05 11.00
CA GLU A 84 -2.54 2.28 11.93
C GLU A 84 -1.73 3.49 11.42
N LEU A 85 -1.43 4.44 12.30
CA LEU A 85 -0.55 5.59 12.04
C LEU A 85 0.89 5.25 12.43
#